data_AF-A0A1G2G1G2-F1
#
_entry.id   AF-A0A1G2G1G2-F1
#
_cell.length_a   1.000
_cell.length_b   1.000
_cell.length_c   1.000
_cell.angle_alpha   90.00
_cell.angle_beta   90.00
_cell.angle_gamma   90.00
#
_symmetry.space_group_name_H-M   'P 1'
#
loop_
_entity.id
_entity.type
_entity.pdbx_description
1 polymer ?
#
loop_
_entity_poly.entity_id
_entity_poly.type
_entity_poly.pdbx_seq_one_letter_code
_entity_poly.pdbx_strand_id
1 'polypeptide(L)'
;MNVFRDFSDARGIFFHPEFIERSVVSFKNRYAGTVDALATIDGKFGVLDIKTSTGFYREYNLQTAAYVLALQEEELKQSLELPRNIETRWILRINQHRVCLKCRATLREKGGRSKVRSKRIPENVCTDDEHEWGEMEGDVELKEFPYYYSDVKAFLAAKTLWEWEHVFWLKKIGYLR
;
A
#
# COMPACT_ATOMS: atom_id res chain seq x y z
N MET A 1 -13.76 0.10 20.91
CA MET A 1 -13.86 1.12 19.83
C MET A 1 -12.97 0.68 18.68
N ASN A 2 -13.39 0.87 17.42
CA ASN A 2 -12.61 0.44 16.25
C ASN A 2 -11.59 1.53 15.94
N VAL A 3 -10.32 1.31 16.33
CA VAL A 3 -9.21 2.29 16.22
C VAL A 3 -9.12 2.94 14.83
N PHE A 4 -9.43 2.19 13.77
CA PHE A 4 -9.47 2.74 12.41
C PHE A 4 -10.60 3.75 12.20
N ARG A 5 -11.80 3.47 12.71
CA ARG A 5 -12.96 4.36 12.54
C ARG A 5 -12.70 5.71 13.20
N ASP A 6 -12.22 5.69 14.43
CA ASP A 6 -11.89 6.91 15.18
C ASP A 6 -10.79 7.71 14.45
N PHE A 7 -9.77 7.03 13.91
CA PHE A 7 -8.72 7.65 13.12
C PHE A 7 -9.25 8.25 11.80
N SER A 8 -10.10 7.51 11.08
CA SER A 8 -10.69 7.92 9.81
C SER A 8 -11.56 9.16 9.97
N ASP A 9 -12.39 9.19 11.02
CA ASP A 9 -13.26 10.31 11.35
C ASP A 9 -12.44 11.54 11.75
N ALA A 10 -11.41 11.37 12.59
CA ALA A 10 -10.52 12.46 13.00
C ALA A 10 -9.71 13.06 11.84
N ARG A 11 -9.33 12.24 10.85
CA ARG A 11 -8.60 12.67 9.65
C ARG A 11 -9.50 13.12 8.50
N GLY A 12 -10.82 12.97 8.63
CA GLY A 12 -11.76 13.28 7.56
C GLY A 12 -11.47 12.52 6.26
N ILE A 13 -11.10 11.24 6.35
CA ILE A 13 -10.82 10.42 5.16
C ILE A 13 -12.15 10.14 4.46
N PHE A 14 -12.32 10.71 3.28
CA PHE A 14 -13.46 10.45 2.41
C PHE A 14 -13.05 9.49 1.31
N PHE A 15 -13.55 8.25 1.36
CA PHE A 15 -13.38 7.28 0.28
C PHE A 15 -14.43 7.54 -0.80
N HIS A 16 -14.01 7.53 -2.07
CA HIS A 16 -14.92 7.61 -3.22
C HIS A 16 -15.35 6.18 -3.60
N PRO A 17 -16.59 5.75 -3.28
CA PRO A 17 -17.00 4.34 -3.36
C PRO A 17 -16.87 3.74 -4.77
N GLU A 18 -17.07 4.54 -5.81
CA GLU A 18 -16.93 4.17 -7.22
C GLU A 18 -15.51 3.83 -7.64
N PHE A 19 -14.51 4.22 -6.84
CA PHE A 19 -13.09 4.02 -7.11
C PHE A 19 -12.40 3.07 -6.11
N ILE A 20 -13.17 2.29 -5.34
CA ILE A 20 -12.65 1.20 -4.50
C ILE A 20 -12.37 -0.02 -5.37
N GLU A 21 -11.20 -0.64 -5.19
CA GLU A 21 -10.74 -1.83 -5.95
C GLU A 21 -10.86 -1.63 -7.47
N ARG A 22 -10.57 -0.41 -7.94
CA ARG A 22 -10.78 -0.03 -9.35
C ARG A 22 -9.57 -0.38 -10.20
N SER A 23 -9.81 -1.05 -11.33
CA SER A 23 -8.77 -1.30 -12.34
C SER A 23 -8.33 0.00 -13.02
N VAL A 24 -7.02 0.17 -13.14
CA VAL A 24 -6.36 1.26 -13.84
C VAL A 24 -5.42 0.69 -14.90
N VAL A 25 -5.33 1.34 -16.05
CA VAL A 25 -4.48 0.95 -17.16
C VAL A 25 -3.69 2.16 -17.66
N SER A 26 -2.40 2.00 -17.84
CA SER A 26 -1.58 2.92 -18.62
C SER A 26 -1.38 2.31 -20.00
N PHE A 27 -2.06 2.87 -21.00
CA PHE A 27 -1.88 2.41 -22.38
C PHE A 27 -0.53 2.86 -22.92
N LYS A 28 -0.09 4.07 -22.54
CA LYS A 28 1.19 4.64 -23.02
C LYS A 28 2.38 3.83 -22.54
N ASN A 29 2.35 3.40 -21.29
CA ASN A 29 3.45 2.63 -20.69
C ASN A 29 3.15 1.12 -20.62
N ARG A 30 1.99 0.69 -21.10
CA ARG A 30 1.56 -0.71 -21.26
C ARG A 30 1.65 -1.53 -19.96
N TYR A 31 0.97 -1.06 -18.94
CA TYR A 31 0.74 -1.83 -17.71
C TYR A 31 -0.67 -1.58 -17.18
N ALA A 32 -1.13 -2.46 -16.30
CA ALA A 32 -2.39 -2.30 -15.58
C ALA A 32 -2.21 -2.70 -14.12
N GLY A 33 -3.15 -2.29 -13.28
CA GLY A 33 -3.22 -2.70 -11.88
C GLY A 33 -4.56 -2.32 -11.27
N THR A 34 -4.71 -2.54 -9.96
CA THR A 34 -5.93 -2.25 -9.22
C THR A 34 -5.57 -1.35 -8.06
N VAL A 35 -6.20 -0.17 -7.97
CA VAL A 35 -6.06 0.71 -6.80
C VAL A 35 -6.93 0.20 -5.68
N ASP A 36 -6.45 0.26 -4.43
CA ASP A 36 -7.29 -0.07 -3.27
C ASP A 36 -8.44 0.95 -3.16
N ALA A 37 -8.12 2.25 -3.24
CA ALA A 37 -9.12 3.31 -3.32
C ALA A 37 -8.58 4.63 -3.93
N LEU A 38 -9.49 5.47 -4.42
CA LEU A 38 -9.27 6.92 -4.48
C LEU A 38 -9.97 7.59 -3.30
N ALA A 39 -9.28 8.55 -2.68
CA ALA A 39 -9.76 9.20 -1.47
C ALA A 39 -9.53 10.72 -1.53
N THR A 40 -10.35 11.45 -0.78
CA THR A 40 -10.10 12.83 -0.40
C THR A 40 -9.70 12.89 1.07
N ILE A 41 -8.51 13.41 1.35
CA ILE A 41 -7.96 13.55 2.71
C ILE A 41 -7.34 14.93 2.83
N ASP A 42 -7.66 15.65 3.91
CA ASP A 42 -7.19 17.03 4.14
C ASP A 42 -7.42 17.94 2.91
N GLY A 43 -8.57 17.75 2.25
CA GLY A 43 -8.96 18.51 1.06
C GLY A 43 -8.25 18.14 -0.23
N LYS A 44 -7.27 17.23 -0.25
CA LYS A 44 -6.53 16.73 -1.44
C LYS A 44 -7.17 15.45 -1.99
N PHE A 45 -7.15 15.22 -3.30
CA PHE A 45 -7.62 13.97 -3.93
C PHE A 45 -6.45 13.18 -4.46
N GLY A 46 -6.49 11.88 -4.23
CA GLY A 46 -5.35 11.05 -4.58
C GLY A 46 -5.58 9.57 -4.40
N VAL A 47 -4.52 8.82 -4.69
CA VAL A 47 -4.49 7.37 -4.56
C VAL A 47 -4.27 6.99 -3.11
N LEU A 48 -5.09 6.11 -2.57
CA LEU A 48 -4.93 5.55 -1.22
C LEU A 48 -4.64 4.06 -1.34
N ASP A 49 -3.53 3.62 -0.76
CA ASP A 49 -3.14 2.21 -0.71
C ASP A 49 -3.09 1.74 0.75
N ILE A 50 -3.77 0.64 1.04
CA ILE A 50 -3.98 0.11 2.39
C ILE A 50 -3.01 -1.04 2.63
N LYS A 51 -2.11 -0.87 3.61
CA LYS A 51 -1.11 -1.88 3.96
C LYS A 51 -1.31 -2.40 5.36
N THR A 52 -1.38 -3.72 5.50
CA THR A 52 -1.36 -4.38 6.81
C THR A 52 0.06 -4.66 7.31
N SER A 53 1.09 -4.05 6.74
CA SER A 53 2.49 -4.39 7.00
C SER A 53 2.99 -3.91 8.37
N THR A 54 4.16 -4.42 8.79
CA THR A 54 4.83 -3.99 10.04
C THR A 54 5.50 -2.62 9.96
N GLY A 55 5.45 -1.96 8.81
CA GLY A 55 6.09 -0.67 8.57
C GLY A 55 5.89 -0.19 7.13
N PHE A 56 6.37 1.01 6.85
CA PHE A 56 6.39 1.57 5.50
C PHE A 56 7.63 1.11 4.75
N TYR A 57 7.44 0.56 3.56
CA TYR A 57 8.52 0.11 2.71
C TYR A 57 8.55 0.90 1.40
N ARG A 58 9.73 1.05 0.81
CA ARG A 58 9.94 1.92 -0.37
C ARG A 58 9.21 1.40 -1.60
N GLU A 59 8.99 0.10 -1.71
CA GLU A 59 8.35 -0.52 -2.86
C GLU A 59 6.88 -0.12 -2.98
N TYR A 60 6.23 0.24 -1.86
CA TYR A 60 4.86 0.78 -1.87
C TYR A 60 4.77 2.09 -2.65
N ASN A 61 5.87 2.86 -2.65
CA ASN A 61 5.95 4.07 -3.44
C ASN A 61 6.05 3.76 -4.94
N LEU A 62 6.64 2.64 -5.36
CA LEU A 62 6.67 2.28 -6.78
C LEU A 62 5.25 1.94 -7.27
N GLN A 63 4.51 1.14 -6.49
CA GLN A 63 3.15 0.74 -6.80
C GLN A 63 2.22 1.97 -6.92
N THR A 64 2.16 2.80 -5.89
CA THR A 64 1.26 3.96 -5.87
C THR A 64 1.67 5.01 -6.92
N ALA A 65 2.96 5.17 -7.24
CA ALA A 65 3.40 6.05 -8.32
C ALA A 65 2.94 5.56 -9.70
N ALA A 66 2.94 4.25 -9.95
CA ALA A 66 2.41 3.66 -11.17
C ALA A 66 0.91 3.96 -11.33
N TYR A 67 0.15 3.90 -10.25
CA TYR A 67 -1.28 4.25 -10.28
C TYR A 67 -1.50 5.73 -10.58
N VAL A 68 -0.74 6.62 -9.95
CA VAL A 68 -0.79 8.07 -10.24
C VAL A 68 -0.50 8.32 -11.73
N LEU A 69 0.55 7.70 -12.29
CA LEU A 69 0.90 7.88 -13.70
C LEU A 69 -0.23 7.39 -14.63
N ALA A 70 -0.83 6.23 -14.35
CA ALA A 70 -1.94 5.70 -15.16
C ALA A 70 -3.17 6.61 -15.10
N LEU A 71 -3.56 7.05 -13.90
CA LEU A 71 -4.69 7.97 -13.67
C LEU A 71 -4.44 9.39 -14.19
N GLN A 72 -3.22 9.70 -14.60
CA GLN A 72 -2.89 10.96 -15.26
C GLN A 72 -3.11 10.93 -16.78
N GLU A 73 -3.26 9.73 -17.38
CA GLU A 73 -3.60 9.58 -18.79
C GLU A 73 -5.01 10.09 -19.06
N GLU A 74 -5.14 10.89 -20.13
CA GLU A 74 -6.36 11.60 -20.46
C GLU A 74 -7.51 10.64 -20.77
N GLU A 75 -7.19 9.55 -21.47
CA GLU A 75 -8.11 8.48 -21.82
C GLU A 75 -8.72 7.82 -20.57
N LEU A 76 -7.88 7.56 -19.56
CA LEU A 76 -8.35 6.94 -18.31
C LEU A 76 -9.13 7.96 -17.47
N LYS A 77 -8.67 9.21 -17.36
CA LYS A 77 -9.36 10.29 -16.66
C LYS A 77 -10.79 10.47 -17.16
N GLN A 78 -10.95 10.52 -18.48
CA GLN A 78 -12.26 10.66 -19.13
C GLN A 78 -13.13 9.43 -18.88
N SER A 79 -12.58 8.22 -19.04
CA SER A 79 -13.35 6.98 -18.84
C SER A 79 -13.83 6.75 -17.40
N LEU A 80 -13.10 7.29 -16.42
CA LEU A 80 -13.42 7.17 -15.00
C LEU A 80 -14.18 8.38 -14.46
N GLU A 81 -14.41 9.41 -15.28
CA GLU A 81 -15.07 10.66 -14.87
C GLU A 81 -14.48 11.22 -13.57
N LEU A 82 -13.14 11.27 -13.47
CA LEU A 82 -12.48 11.64 -12.22
C LEU A 82 -12.96 13.04 -11.77
N PRO A 83 -13.35 13.21 -10.49
CA PRO A 83 -13.91 14.47 -10.00
C PRO A 83 -12.90 15.63 -10.03
N ARG A 84 -11.59 15.30 -10.03
CA ARG A 84 -10.46 16.24 -10.04
C ARG A 84 -9.17 15.50 -10.39
N ASN A 85 -8.11 16.26 -10.65
CA ASN A 85 -6.79 15.70 -10.89
C ASN A 85 -6.23 15.03 -9.62
N ILE A 86 -5.44 13.97 -9.83
CA ILE A 86 -4.68 13.31 -8.76
C ILE A 86 -3.58 14.25 -8.27
N GLU A 87 -3.68 14.72 -7.04
CA GLU A 87 -2.76 15.67 -6.42
C GLU A 87 -1.66 14.98 -5.62
N THR A 88 -1.98 13.85 -5.02
CA THR A 88 -1.07 13.15 -4.10
C THR A 88 -1.42 11.67 -4.02
N ARG A 89 -0.74 10.97 -3.12
CA ARG A 89 -1.04 9.59 -2.76
C ARG A 89 -0.70 9.35 -1.30
N TRP A 90 -1.35 8.36 -0.72
CA TRP A 90 -1.13 7.97 0.67
C TRP A 90 -0.96 6.47 0.79
N ILE A 91 -0.21 6.10 1.82
CA ILE A 91 -0.22 4.74 2.34
C ILE A 91 -0.90 4.79 3.71
N LEU A 92 -2.01 4.08 3.84
CA LEU A 92 -2.72 3.86 5.09
C LEU A 92 -2.30 2.50 5.66
N ARG A 93 -1.50 2.53 6.71
CA ARG A 93 -1.05 1.32 7.38
C ARG A 93 -2.00 0.98 8.53
N ILE A 94 -2.65 -0.18 8.45
CA ILE A 94 -3.51 -0.72 9.50
C ILE A 94 -2.90 -2.04 9.99
N ASN A 95 -2.30 -2.04 11.16
CA ASN A 95 -1.67 -3.22 11.74
C ASN A 95 -2.41 -3.67 12.99
N GLN A 96 -2.47 -4.99 13.19
CA GLN A 96 -2.98 -5.60 14.42
C GLN A 96 -1.92 -6.56 14.95
N HIS A 97 -1.68 -6.50 16.25
CA HIS A 97 -0.70 -7.33 16.93
C HIS A 97 -1.07 -7.52 18.40
N ARG A 98 -0.45 -8.50 19.05
CA ARG A 98 -0.49 -8.68 20.51
C ARG A 98 0.91 -8.47 21.05
N VAL A 99 1.01 -7.89 22.23
CA VAL A 99 2.28 -7.71 22.94
C VAL A 99 2.37 -8.73 24.08
N CYS A 100 3.50 -9.42 24.19
CA CYS A 100 3.77 -10.32 25.30
C CYS A 100 3.93 -9.50 26.59
N LEU A 101 3.19 -9.84 27.63
CA LEU A 101 3.21 -9.15 28.93
C LEU A 101 4.54 -9.36 29.67
N LYS A 102 5.25 -10.46 29.40
CA LYS A 102 6.54 -10.81 30.01
C LYS A 102 7.73 -10.17 29.30
N CYS A 103 7.93 -10.52 28.03
CA CYS A 103 9.14 -10.15 27.28
C CYS A 103 8.94 -9.03 26.25
N ARG A 104 7.73 -8.47 26.14
CA ARG A 104 7.37 -7.42 25.17
C ARG A 104 7.58 -7.80 23.69
N ALA A 105 7.77 -9.09 23.39
CA ALA A 105 7.72 -9.57 22.02
C ALA A 105 6.35 -9.23 21.39
N THR A 106 6.31 -9.13 20.07
CA THR A 106 5.08 -8.87 19.31
C THR A 106 4.67 -10.13 18.56
N LEU A 107 3.43 -10.57 18.75
CA LEU A 107 2.80 -11.61 17.96
C LEU A 107 1.90 -10.95 16.94
N ARG A 108 2.09 -11.34 15.67
CA ARG A 108 1.24 -10.90 14.58
C ARG A 108 0.67 -12.10 13.84
N GLU A 109 -0.63 -12.07 13.60
CA GLU A 109 -1.35 -13.10 12.86
C GLU A 109 -1.78 -12.53 11.51
N LYS A 110 -1.43 -13.21 10.41
CA LYS A 110 -1.82 -12.79 9.05
C LYS A 110 -2.12 -14.02 8.20
N GLY A 111 -3.34 -14.14 7.70
CA GLY A 111 -3.74 -15.19 6.77
C GLY A 111 -3.45 -16.61 7.28
N GLY A 112 -3.72 -16.85 8.57
CA GLY A 112 -3.45 -18.14 9.24
C GLY A 112 -1.99 -18.39 9.65
N ARG A 113 -1.06 -17.47 9.37
CA ARG A 113 0.33 -17.55 9.84
C ARG A 113 0.56 -16.63 11.02
N SER A 114 1.15 -17.16 12.08
CA SER A 114 1.67 -16.39 13.21
C SER A 114 3.14 -16.06 13.01
N LYS A 115 3.54 -14.85 13.39
CA LYS A 115 4.95 -14.43 13.42
C LYS A 115 5.23 -13.69 14.71
N VAL A 116 6.11 -14.26 15.53
CA VAL A 116 6.64 -13.61 16.73
C VAL A 116 7.89 -12.81 16.35
N ARG A 117 7.98 -11.57 16.83
CA ARG A 117 9.19 -10.74 16.74
C ARG A 117 9.55 -10.22 18.12
N SER A 118 10.76 -10.53 18.57
CA SER A 118 11.34 -9.99 19.79
C SER A 118 12.54 -9.11 19.45
N LYS A 119 12.65 -7.94 20.10
CA LYS A 119 13.92 -7.23 20.17
C LYS A 119 14.74 -7.98 21.23
N ARG A 120 15.79 -8.71 20.81
CA ARG A 120 16.64 -9.49 21.73
C ARG A 120 17.30 -8.58 22.76
N ILE A 121 16.64 -8.36 23.89
CA ILE A 121 17.23 -7.77 25.09
C ILE A 121 17.55 -8.95 26.01
N PRO A 122 18.82 -9.17 26.40
CA PRO A 122 19.27 -10.42 27.04
C PRO A 122 18.53 -10.77 28.34
N GLU A 123 17.98 -9.77 29.01
CA GLU A 123 17.50 -9.89 30.39
C GLU A 123 16.06 -10.45 30.50
N ASN A 124 15.30 -10.53 29.40
CA ASN A 124 13.90 -10.99 29.40
C ASN A 124 13.50 -11.65 28.07
N VAL A 125 13.96 -12.87 27.78
CA VAL A 125 13.59 -13.62 26.56
C VAL A 125 12.72 -14.82 26.92
N CYS A 126 11.45 -14.81 26.52
CA CYS A 126 10.59 -16.00 26.56
C CYS A 126 11.00 -16.98 25.45
N THR A 127 10.90 -18.27 25.72
CA THR A 127 10.81 -19.30 24.66
C THR A 127 9.42 -19.31 24.03
N ASP A 128 9.27 -19.97 22.88
CA ASP A 128 8.06 -19.91 22.05
C ASP A 128 6.76 -20.28 22.82
N ASP A 129 6.85 -21.19 23.80
CA ASP A 129 5.70 -21.66 24.60
C ASP A 129 5.47 -20.86 25.90
N GLU A 130 6.38 -19.97 26.28
CA GLU A 130 6.33 -19.23 27.55
C GLU A 130 5.67 -17.85 27.45
N HIS A 131 5.38 -17.43 26.21
CA HIS A 131 4.78 -16.14 25.92
C HIS A 131 3.38 -16.02 26.53
N GLU A 132 3.14 -14.90 27.19
CA GLU A 132 1.82 -14.51 27.70
C GLU A 132 1.32 -13.33 26.89
N TRP A 133 0.48 -13.60 25.90
CA TRP A 133 -0.01 -12.59 24.96
C TRP A 133 -1.12 -11.76 25.59
N GLY A 134 -0.93 -10.45 25.62
CA GLY A 134 -1.96 -9.50 26.02
C GLY A 134 -3.13 -9.41 25.02
N GLU A 135 -3.93 -8.38 25.22
CA GLU A 135 -5.03 -8.03 24.31
C GLU A 135 -4.51 -7.62 22.92
N MET A 136 -5.42 -7.61 21.95
CA MET A 136 -5.10 -7.19 20.60
C MET A 136 -5.00 -5.67 20.54
N GLU A 137 -3.84 -5.18 20.10
CA GLU A 137 -3.56 -3.77 19.86
C GLU A 137 -3.62 -3.47 18.35
N GLY A 138 -4.17 -2.30 18.01
CA GLY A 138 -4.30 -1.82 16.64
C GLY A 138 -3.48 -0.55 16.42
N ASP A 139 -2.60 -0.56 15.41
CA ASP A 139 -1.86 0.63 14.98
C ASP A 139 -2.42 1.12 13.65
N VAL A 140 -2.76 2.41 13.60
CA VAL A 140 -3.19 3.06 12.36
C VAL A 140 -2.29 4.26 12.09
N GLU A 141 -1.64 4.26 10.93
CA GLU A 141 -0.78 5.36 10.50
C GLU A 141 -1.11 5.72 9.05
N LEU A 142 -1.17 7.01 8.75
CA LEU A 142 -1.35 7.52 7.40
C LEU A 142 -0.13 8.37 7.03
N LYS A 143 0.46 8.09 5.87
CA LYS A 143 1.58 8.87 5.34
C LYS A 143 1.28 9.34 3.92
N GLU A 144 1.41 10.65 3.70
CA GLU A 144 1.30 11.29 2.39
C GLU A 144 2.64 11.27 1.65
N PHE A 145 2.60 11.06 0.33
CA PHE A 145 3.77 11.07 -0.57
C PHE A 145 3.50 11.98 -1.79
N PRO A 146 3.57 13.31 -1.61
CA PRO A 146 3.16 14.26 -2.64
C PRO A 146 4.11 14.32 -3.84
N TYR A 147 5.38 13.93 -3.64
CA TYR A 147 6.38 13.86 -4.70
C TYR A 147 6.49 12.41 -5.21
N TYR A 148 6.09 12.18 -6.46
CA TYR A 148 6.06 10.84 -7.07
C TYR A 148 6.87 10.72 -8.36
N TYR A 149 7.42 11.81 -8.89
CA TYR A 149 8.13 11.80 -10.18
C TYR A 149 9.36 10.88 -10.20
N SER A 150 10.18 10.89 -9.14
CA SER A 150 11.32 9.96 -9.01
C SER A 150 10.86 8.50 -8.93
N ASP A 151 9.74 8.26 -8.26
CA ASP A 151 9.21 6.91 -8.05
C ASP A 151 8.55 6.38 -9.31
N VAL A 152 7.91 7.24 -10.11
CA VAL A 152 7.45 6.92 -11.47
C VAL A 152 8.63 6.48 -12.34
N LYS A 153 9.73 7.25 -12.34
CA LYS A 153 10.93 6.87 -13.10
C LYS A 153 11.50 5.52 -12.65
N ALA A 154 11.58 5.31 -11.34
CA ALA A 154 12.07 4.05 -10.78
C ALA A 154 11.15 2.87 -11.15
N PHE A 155 9.83 3.07 -11.10
CA PHE A 155 8.85 2.05 -11.52
C PHE A 155 9.01 1.70 -13.01
N LEU A 156 9.07 2.70 -13.89
CA LEU A 156 9.25 2.48 -15.33
C LEU A 156 10.59 1.80 -15.63
N ALA A 157 11.66 2.19 -14.95
CA ALA A 157 12.96 1.53 -15.10
C ALA A 157 12.92 0.06 -14.66
N ALA A 158 12.28 -0.24 -13.53
CA ALA A 158 12.08 -1.62 -13.06
C ALA A 158 11.23 -2.43 -14.05
N LYS A 159 10.18 -1.83 -14.61
CA LYS A 159 9.38 -2.45 -15.67
C LYS A 159 10.21 -2.72 -16.92
N THR A 160 11.03 -1.78 -17.37
CA THR A 160 11.92 -1.98 -18.53
C THR A 160 12.92 -3.12 -18.29
N LEU A 161 13.49 -3.21 -17.09
CA LEU A 161 14.36 -4.32 -16.73
C LEU A 161 13.61 -5.65 -16.78
N TRP A 162 12.40 -5.71 -16.20
CA TRP A 162 11.56 -6.89 -16.27
C TRP A 162 11.23 -7.28 -17.72
N GLU A 163 10.90 -6.31 -18.58
CA GLU A 163 10.64 -6.56 -20.00
C GLU A 163 11.86 -7.14 -20.71
N TRP A 164 13.05 -6.61 -20.41
CA TRP A 164 14.31 -7.11 -20.97
C TRP A 164 14.58 -8.58 -20.56
N GLU A 165 14.33 -8.94 -19.31
CA GLU A 165 14.47 -10.32 -18.82
C GLU A 165 13.46 -11.29 -19.47
N HIS A 166 12.30 -10.77 -19.89
CA HIS A 166 11.18 -11.57 -20.41
C HIS A 166 10.97 -11.44 -21.93
N VAL A 167 11.94 -10.89 -22.67
CA VAL A 167 11.83 -10.59 -24.12
C VAL A 167 11.31 -11.77 -24.94
N PHE A 168 11.79 -12.99 -24.66
CA PHE A 168 11.38 -14.19 -25.40
C PHE A 168 9.86 -14.39 -25.34
N TRP A 169 9.27 -14.35 -24.14
CA TRP A 169 7.83 -14.55 -23.94
C TRP A 169 7.03 -13.36 -24.47
N LEU A 170 7.52 -12.15 -24.25
CA LEU A 170 6.86 -10.93 -24.69
C LEU A 170 6.76 -10.82 -26.22
N LYS A 171 7.76 -11.32 -26.95
CA LYS A 171 7.67 -11.45 -28.42
C LYS A 171 6.64 -12.51 -28.83
N LYS A 172 6.62 -13.65 -28.14
CA LYS A 172 5.69 -14.76 -28.45
C LYS A 172 4.22 -14.37 -28.31
N ILE A 173 3.89 -13.49 -27.36
CA ILE A 173 2.52 -12.98 -27.16
C ILE A 173 2.23 -11.67 -27.93
N GLY A 174 3.15 -11.20 -28.78
CA GLY A 174 2.96 -10.00 -29.59
C GLY A 174 3.03 -8.67 -28.83
N TYR A 175 3.49 -8.69 -27.57
CA TYR A 175 3.65 -7.48 -26.76
C TYR A 175 4.87 -6.65 -27.20
N LEU A 176 5.99 -7.32 -27.49
CA LEU A 176 7.13 -6.73 -28.20
C LEU A 176 7.07 -7.16 -29.66
N ARG A 177 7.25 -6.20 -30.57
CA ARG A 177 7.39 -6.47 -32.00
C ARG A 177 8.83 -6.84 -32.35
#